data_AF-A0A382X104-F1
#
_entry.id   AF-A0A382X104-F1
#
_cell.length_a   1.000
_cell.length_b   1.000
_cell.length_c   1.000
_cell.angle_alpha   90.00
_cell.angle_beta   90.00
_cell.angle_gamma   90.00
#
_symmetry.space_group_name_H-M   'P 1'
#
loop_
_entity.id
_entity.type
_entity.pdbx_description
1 polymer ?
#
loop_
_entity_poly.entity_id
_entity_poly.type
_entity_poly.pdbx_seq_one_letter_code
_entity_poly.pdbx_strand_id
1 'polypeptide(L)'
;MTLKNIKSVQKTLGLLLTVFSSTMLTPVVVALIYQESTSLVFVASFLITGLFGLVLWLPAKKADTEIRLHEGFIIVAAFWVVLALFGALPFLLLP
;
A
#
# COMPACT_ATOMS: atom_id res chain seq x y z
N MET A 1 -6.74 -22.48 -14.88
CA MET A 1 -7.56 -21.30 -15.25
C MET A 1 -7.62 -20.22 -14.15
N THR A 2 -7.22 -20.51 -12.90
CA THR A 2 -7.38 -19.60 -11.73
C THR A 2 -6.20 -18.64 -11.46
N LEU A 3 -4.97 -18.99 -11.85
CA LEU A 3 -3.76 -18.23 -11.46
C LEU A 3 -3.54 -16.90 -12.22
N LYS A 4 -4.18 -16.71 -13.40
CA LYS A 4 -3.96 -15.49 -14.21
C LYS A 4 -4.73 -14.29 -13.64
N ASN A 5 -5.94 -14.52 -13.11
CA ASN A 5 -6.83 -13.49 -12.59
C ASN A 5 -6.32 -12.86 -11.29
N ILE A 6 -5.74 -13.67 -10.40
CA ILE A 6 -5.18 -13.20 -9.11
C ILE A 6 -3.97 -12.28 -9.34
N LYS A 7 -3.21 -12.51 -10.41
CA LYS A 7 -2.07 -11.65 -10.76
C LYS A 7 -2.51 -10.24 -11.17
N SER A 8 -3.66 -10.08 -11.83
CA SER A 8 -4.23 -8.76 -12.14
C SER A 8 -4.52 -7.97 -10.85
N VAL A 9 -5.22 -8.63 -9.92
CA VAL A 9 -5.59 -8.07 -8.62
C VAL A 9 -4.35 -7.69 -7.81
N GLN A 10 -3.39 -8.62 -7.71
CA GLN A 10 -2.14 -8.42 -7.00
C GLN A 10 -1.30 -7.26 -7.58
N LYS A 11 -1.22 -7.15 -8.91
CA LYS A 11 -0.49 -6.07 -9.59
C LYS A 11 -1.10 -4.71 -9.26
N THR A 12 -2.41 -4.58 -9.37
CA THR A 12 -3.11 -3.31 -9.10
C THR A 12 -3.04 -2.95 -7.62
N LEU A 13 -3.33 -3.90 -6.72
CA LEU A 13 -3.24 -3.66 -5.28
C LEU A 13 -1.83 -3.31 -4.82
N GLY A 14 -0.80 -4.02 -5.30
CA GLY A 14 0.59 -3.72 -4.95
C GLY A 14 1.01 -2.32 -5.41
N LEU A 15 0.60 -1.91 -6.62
CA LEU A 15 0.85 -0.57 -7.12
C LEU A 15 0.12 0.49 -6.28
N LEU A 16 -1.17 0.29 -6.02
CA LEU A 16 -1.98 1.18 -5.19
C LEU A 16 -1.37 1.34 -3.79
N LEU A 17 -0.92 0.24 -3.18
CA LEU A 17 -0.30 0.27 -1.85
C LEU A 17 1.04 1.00 -1.86
N THR A 18 1.84 0.80 -2.90
CA THR A 18 3.11 1.51 -3.08
C THR A 18 2.87 3.02 -3.20
N VAL A 19 1.90 3.44 -4.01
CA VAL A 19 1.54 4.86 -4.15
C VAL A 19 0.94 5.38 -2.85
N PHE A 20 0.08 4.62 -2.19
CA PHE A 20 -0.50 4.99 -0.89
C PHE A 20 0.56 5.24 0.16
N SER A 21 1.65 4.46 0.18
CA SER A 21 2.75 4.68 1.11
C SER A 21 3.28 6.13 1.02
N SER A 22 3.40 6.72 -0.18
CA SER A 22 3.90 8.09 -0.33
C SER A 22 3.02 9.15 0.34
N THR A 23 1.75 8.86 0.60
CA THR A 23 0.88 9.75 1.39
C THR A 23 1.37 9.93 2.83
N MET A 24 2.11 8.96 3.37
CA MET A 24 2.75 9.03 4.68
C MET A 24 3.96 9.97 4.70
N LEU A 25 4.49 10.40 3.53
CA LEU A 25 5.53 11.44 3.49
C LEU A 25 4.94 12.82 3.85
N THR A 26 3.66 13.06 3.58
CA THR A 26 2.98 14.31 3.96
C THR A 26 3.04 14.56 5.48
N PRO A 27 2.59 13.63 6.36
CA PRO A 27 2.73 13.81 7.80
C PRO A 27 4.19 13.80 8.28
N VAL A 28 5.14 13.15 7.57
CA VAL A 28 6.57 13.29 7.87
C VAL A 28 7.01 14.74 7.70
N VAL A 29 6.66 15.39 6.59
CA VAL A 29 6.99 16.80 6.34
C VAL A 29 6.40 17.69 7.42
N VAL A 30 5.13 17.46 7.79
CA VAL A 30 4.47 18.21 8.87
C VAL A 30 5.21 17.98 10.20
N ALA A 31 5.47 16.74 10.59
CA ALA A 31 6.19 16.42 11.83
C ALA A 31 7.59 17.05 11.89
N LEU A 32 8.31 17.14 10.77
CA LEU A 32 9.61 17.81 10.69
C LEU A 32 9.50 19.33 10.90
N ILE A 33 8.48 19.97 10.33
CA ILE A 33 8.23 21.42 10.52
C ILE A 33 7.93 21.73 11.99
N TYR A 34 7.09 20.90 12.62
CA TYR A 34 6.70 21.06 14.02
C TYR A 34 7.69 20.45 15.03
N GLN A 35 8.80 19.88 14.55
CA GLN A 35 9.83 19.19 15.36
C GLN A 35 9.27 18.08 16.25
N GLU A 36 8.27 17.34 15.76
CA GLU A 36 7.72 16.19 16.47
C GLU A 36 8.58 14.93 16.32
N SER A 37 8.66 14.17 17.42
CA SER A 37 9.30 12.85 17.47
C SER A 37 8.55 11.78 16.66
N THR A 38 7.32 12.07 16.22
CA THR A 38 6.46 11.18 15.44
C THR A 38 6.95 10.99 13.99
N SER A 39 7.84 11.85 13.51
CA SER A 39 8.41 11.77 12.15
C SER A 39 9.02 10.40 11.82
N LEU A 40 9.75 9.79 12.76
CA LEU A 40 10.34 8.46 12.58
C LEU A 40 9.28 7.35 12.41
N VAL A 41 8.15 7.46 13.10
CA VAL A 41 7.05 6.49 13.03
C VAL A 41 6.37 6.52 11.67
N PHE A 42 6.15 7.72 11.12
CA PHE A 42 5.61 7.86 9.77
C PHE A 42 6.61 7.38 8.70
N VAL A 43 7.91 7.63 8.87
CA VAL A 43 8.95 7.09 7.96
C VAL A 43 8.98 5.56 8.01
N ALA A 44 8.92 4.95 9.19
CA ALA A 44 8.86 3.50 9.33
C ALA A 44 7.59 2.93 8.66
N SER A 45 6.44 3.57 8.89
CA SER A 45 5.16 3.18 8.28
C SER A 45 5.19 3.30 6.75
N PHE A 46 5.81 4.37 6.22
CA PHE A 46 6.08 4.55 4.80
C PHE A 46 6.90 3.39 4.23
N LEU A 47 8.04 3.06 4.86
CA LEU A 47 8.93 2.00 4.39
C LEU A 47 8.26 0.63 4.42
N ILE A 48 7.57 0.29 5.52
CA ILE A 48 6.87 -1.00 5.65
C ILE A 48 5.79 -1.13 4.58
N THR A 49 4.93 -0.12 4.44
CA THR A 49 3.83 -0.12 3.47
C THR A 49 4.35 -0.15 2.03
N GLY A 50 5.36 0.66 1.73
CA GLY A 50 5.97 0.75 0.41
C GLY A 50 6.68 -0.55 0.02
N LEU A 51 7.48 -1.13 0.92
CA LEU A 51 8.14 -2.41 0.68
C LEU A 51 7.12 -3.53 0.48
N PHE A 52 6.07 -3.58 1.29
CA PHE A 52 5.02 -4.59 1.14
C PHE A 52 4.29 -4.45 -0.21
N GLY A 53 3.95 -3.21 -0.61
CA GLY A 53 3.37 -2.92 -1.92
C GLY A 53 4.28 -3.33 -3.07
N LEU A 54 5.59 -3.05 -2.98
CA LEU A 54 6.58 -3.45 -3.98
C LEU A 54 6.73 -4.97 -4.07
N VAL A 55 6.81 -5.67 -2.93
CA VAL A 55 6.90 -7.14 -2.89
C VAL A 55 5.64 -7.78 -3.50
N LEU A 56 4.46 -7.20 -3.27
CA LEU A 56 3.24 -7.65 -3.92
C LEU A 56 3.26 -7.37 -5.44
N TRP A 57 3.75 -6.21 -5.86
CA TRP A 57 3.72 -5.79 -7.26
C TRP A 57 4.76 -6.50 -8.15
N LEU A 58 5.99 -6.69 -7.66
CA LEU A 58 7.12 -7.25 -8.42
C LEU A 58 6.82 -8.57 -9.16
N PRO A 59 6.26 -9.62 -8.53
CA PRO A 59 5.98 -10.89 -9.20
C PRO A 59 4.84 -10.77 -10.23
N ALA A 60 3.97 -9.77 -10.10
CA ALA A 60 2.83 -9.55 -10.99
C ALA A 60 3.12 -8.48 -12.08
N LYS A 61 4.25 -7.77 -12.02
CA LYS A 61 4.63 -6.68 -12.94
C LYS A 61 4.54 -7.09 -14.41
N LYS A 62 5.03 -8.28 -14.76
CA LYS A 62 5.08 -8.82 -16.14
C LYS A 62 3.79 -9.51 -16.58
N ALA A 63 2.76 -9.56 -15.72
CA ALA A 63 1.50 -10.14 -16.10
C ALA A 63 0.77 -9.19 -17.06
N ASP A 64 0.45 -9.70 -18.24
CA ASP A 64 -0.41 -9.02 -19.21
C ASP A 64 -1.86 -9.27 -18.79
N THR A 65 -2.41 -8.30 -18.07
CA THR A 65 -3.60 -8.44 -17.24
C THR A 65 -4.60 -7.38 -17.63
N GLU A 66 -5.60 -7.80 -18.39
CA GLU A 66 -6.80 -7.03 -18.66
C GLU A 66 -7.74 -7.17 -17.46
N ILE A 67 -8.04 -6.06 -16.78
CA ILE A 67 -8.87 -6.07 -15.57
C ILE A 67 -10.30 -6.40 -15.96
N ARG A 68 -10.80 -7.53 -15.47
CA ARG A 68 -12.21 -7.94 -15.66
C ARG A 68 -13.08 -7.37 -14.55
N LEU A 69 -14.39 -7.21 -14.80
CA LEU A 69 -15.34 -6.63 -13.84
C LEU A 69 -15.27 -7.26 -12.43
N HIS A 70 -15.21 -8.60 -12.36
CA HIS A 70 -15.12 -9.33 -11.10
C HIS A 70 -13.82 -9.05 -10.33
N GLU A 71 -12.70 -8.85 -11.04
CA GLU A 71 -11.41 -8.53 -10.44
C GLU A 71 -11.43 -7.10 -9.88
N GLY A 72 -12.11 -6.19 -10.58
CA GLY A 72 -12.35 -4.83 -10.11
C GLY A 72 -13.04 -4.78 -8.74
N PHE A 73 -14.12 -5.57 -8.55
CA PHE A 73 -14.79 -5.66 -7.25
C PHE A 73 -13.86 -6.16 -6.14
N ILE A 74 -13.05 -7.18 -6.43
CA ILE A 74 -12.07 -7.73 -5.47
C ILE A 74 -11.01 -6.68 -5.14
N ILE A 75 -10.49 -5.96 -6.14
CA ILE A 75 -9.50 -4.90 -5.94
C ILE A 75 -10.05 -3.82 -5.01
N VAL A 76 -11.27 -3.33 -5.25
CA VAL A 76 -11.86 -2.27 -4.42
C VAL A 76 -12.07 -2.75 -2.97
N ALA A 77 -12.65 -3.94 -2.79
CA ALA A 77 -12.89 -4.48 -1.45
C ALA A 77 -11.57 -4.72 -0.68
N ALA A 78 -10.59 -5.36 -1.32
CA ALA A 78 -9.28 -5.62 -0.72
C ALA A 78 -8.51 -4.32 -0.45
N PHE A 79 -8.63 -3.33 -1.33
CA PHE A 79 -8.00 -2.03 -1.16
C PHE A 79 -8.44 -1.35 0.13
N TRP A 80 -9.75 -1.31 0.42
CA TRP A 80 -10.24 -0.74 1.68
C TRP A 80 -9.71 -1.47 2.92
N VAL A 81 -9.65 -2.80 2.88
CA VAL A 81 -9.12 -3.62 3.99
C VAL A 81 -7.63 -3.34 4.21
N VAL A 82 -6.85 -3.34 3.13
CA VAL A 82 -5.41 -3.08 3.18
C VAL A 82 -5.15 -1.64 3.63
N LEU A 83 -5.86 -0.65 3.09
CA LEU A 83 -5.75 0.75 3.50
C LEU A 83 -6.00 0.93 5.00
N ALA A 84 -7.07 0.32 5.53
CA ALA A 84 -7.36 0.40 6.96
C ALA A 84 -6.24 -0.20 7.80
N LEU A 85 -5.71 -1.36 7.38
CA LEU A 85 -4.63 -2.06 8.09
C LEU A 85 -3.32 -1.26 8.08
N PHE A 86 -2.87 -0.79 6.91
CA PHE A 86 -1.61 -0.05 6.77
C PHE A 86 -1.74 1.41 7.24
N GLY A 87 -2.93 2.01 7.12
CA GLY A 87 -3.22 3.33 7.69
C GLY A 87 -3.21 3.35 9.22
N ALA A 88 -3.43 2.19 9.86
CA ALA A 88 -3.31 2.04 11.31
C ALA A 88 -1.85 1.89 11.80
N LEU A 89 -0.88 1.63 10.91
CA LEU A 89 0.51 1.38 11.30
C LEU A 89 1.14 2.51 12.11
N PRO A 90 1.00 3.80 11.75
CA PRO A 90 1.56 4.87 12.57
C PRO A 90 1.01 4.83 13.99
N PHE A 91 -0.31 4.62 14.14
CA PHE A 91 -0.96 4.55 15.45
C PHE A 91 -0.51 3.35 16.29
N LEU A 92 -0.18 2.23 15.65
CA LEU A 92 0.30 1.02 16.33
C LEU A 92 1.77 1.13 16.77
N LEU A 93 2.58 1.87 16.00
CA LEU A 93 4.00 2.04 16.23
C LEU A 93 4.33 3.25 17.12
N LEU A 94 3.34 4.10 17.40
CA LEU A 94 3.46 5.15 18.41
C LEU A 94 3.60 4.50 19.81
N PRO A 95 4.59 4.92 20.62
CA PRO A 95 4.77 4.45 21.99
C PRO A 95 3.68 4.96 22.95
#